data_AF-A0A7S2RNA0-F1
#
_entry.id   AF-A0A7S2RNA0-F1
#
_cell.length_a   1.000
_cell.length_b   1.000
_cell.length_c   1.000
_cell.angle_alpha   90.00
_cell.angle_beta   90.00
_cell.angle_gamma   90.00
#
_symmetry.space_group_name_H-M   'P 1'
#
loop_
_entity.id
_entity.type
_entity.pdbx_description
1 polymer ?
#
loop_
_entity_poly.entity_id
_entity_poly.type
_entity_poly.pdbx_seq_one_letter_code
_entity_poly.pdbx_strand_id
1 'polypeptide(L)'
;AVRLVDSLPMASTEALEGKFVVIVGRSTTVGSPLAAAFLSRNATVAIAHSRTANLRSLIAQADIVALAAGSSGMVTPQMISDSTVVLNVGTTFEPVSKELQGDFSYCS
;
A
#
# COMPACT_ATOMS: atom_id res chain seq x y z
N ALA A 1 -1.41 -1.01 -16.22
CA ALA A 1 -2.29 0.15 -15.95
C ALA A 1 -2.61 0.16 -14.46
N VAL A 2 -1.74 0.81 -13.68
CA VAL A 2 -1.90 0.92 -12.23
C VAL A 2 -3.23 1.59 -11.93
N ARG A 3 -4.15 0.86 -11.26
CA ARG A 3 -5.40 1.44 -10.77
C ARG A 3 -5.11 2.00 -9.39
N LEU A 4 -4.92 3.32 -9.31
CA LEU A 4 -5.04 4.04 -8.05
C LEU A 4 -6.51 4.04 -7.67
N VAL A 5 -6.80 3.44 -6.51
CA VAL A 5 -8.17 3.37 -6.01
C VAL A 5 -8.21 4.24 -4.74
N ASP A 6 -8.80 5.43 -4.86
CA ASP A 6 -8.97 6.34 -3.71
C ASP A 6 -9.96 5.79 -2.67
N SER A 7 -10.79 4.82 -3.07
CA SER A 7 -11.69 4.07 -2.19
C SER A 7 -11.95 2.67 -2.76
N LEU A 8 -11.47 1.63 -2.07
CA LEU A 8 -11.71 0.24 -2.50
C LEU A 8 -13.21 -0.05 -2.57
N PRO A 9 -13.70 -0.83 -3.56
CA PRO A 9 -14.99 -1.48 -3.47
C PRO A 9 -14.89 -2.55 -2.38
N MET A 10 -15.02 -2.15 -1.12
CA MET A 10 -15.09 -3.02 0.05
C MET A 10 -16.35 -3.90 0.08
N ALA A 11 -17.15 -3.87 -0.98
CA ALA A 11 -18.49 -4.44 -1.04
C ALA A 11 -18.54 -5.94 -1.37
N SER A 12 -17.45 -6.56 -1.87
CA SER A 12 -17.40 -8.02 -2.04
C SER A 12 -16.18 -8.64 -1.35
N THR A 13 -16.45 -9.40 -0.29
CA THR A 13 -15.45 -10.16 0.50
C THR A 13 -14.66 -11.15 -0.38
N GLU A 14 -15.26 -11.60 -1.50
CA GLU A 14 -14.67 -12.49 -2.51
C GLU A 14 -13.48 -11.87 -3.25
N ALA A 15 -13.29 -10.55 -3.22
CA ALA A 15 -12.21 -9.88 -3.93
C ALA A 15 -10.83 -9.96 -3.23
N LEU A 16 -10.78 -10.39 -1.97
CA LEU A 16 -9.55 -10.37 -1.14
C LEU A 16 -9.05 -11.74 -0.69
N GLU A 17 -9.90 -12.76 -0.73
CA GLU A 17 -9.52 -14.11 -0.34
C GLU A 17 -8.38 -14.65 -1.23
N GLY A 18 -7.34 -15.19 -0.60
CA GLY A 18 -6.16 -15.75 -1.28
C GLY A 18 -5.23 -14.72 -1.91
N LYS A 19 -5.57 -13.42 -1.89
CA LYS A 19 -4.73 -12.35 -2.46
C LYS A 19 -3.50 -12.10 -1.62
N PHE A 20 -2.37 -11.85 -2.27
CA PHE A 20 -1.14 -11.43 -1.60
C PHE A 20 -1.09 -9.92 -1.47
N VAL A 21 -1.14 -9.45 -0.22
CA VAL A 21 -1.17 -8.03 0.15
C VAL A 21 0.13 -7.65 0.84
N VAL A 22 0.80 -6.63 0.32
CA VAL A 22 1.96 -6.02 0.96
C VAL A 22 1.55 -4.68 1.55
N ILE A 23 1.63 -4.55 2.87
CA ILE A 23 1.38 -3.30 3.58
C ILE A 23 2.72 -2.66 3.90
N VAL A 24 2.98 -1.49 3.34
CA VAL A 24 4.19 -0.71 3.58
C VAL A 24 3.88 0.31 4.66
N GLY A 25 4.28 0.02 5.89
CA GLY A 25 3.94 0.79 7.08
C GLY A 25 3.33 -0.09 8.18
N ARG A 26 3.77 0.12 9.42
CA ARG A 26 3.39 -0.71 10.59
C ARG A 26 2.93 0.11 11.80
N SER A 27 2.37 1.29 11.53
CA SER A 27 1.85 2.17 12.58
C SER A 27 0.65 1.50 13.27
N THR A 28 0.44 1.84 14.54
CA THR A 28 -0.75 1.40 15.29
C THR A 28 -2.02 2.10 14.80
N THR A 29 -1.89 3.26 14.16
CA THR A 29 -3.02 4.04 13.63
C THR A 29 -3.59 3.47 12.35
N VAL A 30 -2.74 2.96 11.44
CA VAL A 30 -3.18 2.52 10.10
C VAL A 30 -2.63 1.15 9.75
N GLY A 31 -1.30 0.99 9.69
CA GLY A 31 -0.67 -0.22 9.12
C GLY A 31 -1.09 -1.53 9.81
N SER A 32 -1.02 -1.58 11.14
CA SER A 32 -1.37 -2.78 11.92
C SER A 32 -2.89 -3.08 11.91
N PRO A 33 -3.79 -2.10 12.14
CA PRO A 33 -5.23 -2.32 11.95
C PRO A 33 -5.60 -2.77 10.54
N LEU A 34 -4.97 -2.20 9.51
CA LEU A 34 -5.21 -2.56 8.12
C LEU A 34 -4.79 -4.00 7.84
N ALA A 35 -3.65 -4.44 8.37
CA ALA A 35 -3.21 -5.83 8.27
C ALA A 35 -4.23 -6.81 8.87
N ALA A 36 -4.76 -6.49 10.05
CA ALA A 36 -5.79 -7.30 10.69
C ALA A 36 -7.09 -7.36 9.86
N ALA A 37 -7.47 -6.24 9.22
CA ALA A 37 -8.66 -6.18 8.37
C ALA A 37 -8.51 -6.98 7.06
N PHE A 38 -7.31 -7.07 6.48
CA PHE A 38 -7.05 -7.94 5.32
C PHE A 38 -6.99 -9.41 5.73
N LEU A 39 -6.34 -9.73 6.85
CA LEU A 39 -6.28 -11.10 7.38
C LEU A 39 -7.67 -11.65 7.73
N SER A 40 -8.56 -10.83 8.30
CA SER A 40 -9.93 -11.25 8.63
C SER A 40 -10.80 -11.55 7.40
N ARG A 41 -10.32 -11.19 6.20
CA ARG A 41 -10.95 -11.46 4.91
C ARG A 41 -10.18 -12.50 4.07
N ASN A 42 -9.37 -13.34 4.74
CA ASN A 42 -8.62 -14.44 4.14
C ASN A 42 -7.53 -14.03 3.12
N ALA A 43 -7.02 -12.80 3.19
CA ALA A 43 -5.85 -12.41 2.40
C ALA A 43 -4.55 -12.94 3.04
N THR A 44 -3.53 -13.19 2.22
CA THR A 44 -2.15 -13.39 2.69
C THR A 44 -1.49 -12.04 2.84
N VAL A 45 -1.05 -11.68 4.05
CA VAL A 45 -0.53 -10.34 4.36
C VAL A 45 0.94 -10.36 4.73
N ALA A 46 1.75 -9.50 4.10
CA ALA A 46 3.10 -9.16 4.51
C ALA A 46 3.16 -7.69 4.96
N ILE A 47 3.69 -7.43 6.16
CA ILE A 47 3.92 -6.08 6.65
C ILE A 47 5.39 -5.72 6.42
N ALA A 48 5.63 -4.65 5.66
CA ALA A 48 6.93 -4.14 5.31
C ALA A 48 7.16 -2.72 5.86
N HIS A 49 8.42 -2.30 5.93
CA HIS A 49 8.86 -0.99 6.43
C HIS A 49 10.25 -0.64 5.87
N SER A 50 10.77 0.54 6.24
CA SER A 50 12.06 1.07 5.75
C SER A 50 13.29 0.20 6.05
N ARG A 51 13.15 -0.86 6.84
CA ARG A 51 14.22 -1.83 7.16
C ARG A 51 13.94 -3.23 6.57
N THR A 52 12.88 -3.39 5.79
CA THR A 52 12.58 -4.64 5.11
C THR A 52 13.57 -4.82 3.97
N ALA A 53 14.35 -5.90 4.02
CA ALA A 53 15.26 -6.26 2.94
C ALA A 53 14.48 -6.59 1.65
N ASN A 54 15.02 -6.21 0.50
CA ASN A 54 14.44 -6.51 -0.82
C ASN A 54 12.97 -6.06 -0.98
N LEU A 55 12.61 -4.90 -0.41
CA LEU A 55 11.26 -4.34 -0.46
C LEU A 55 10.68 -4.34 -1.89
N ARG A 56 11.50 -4.00 -2.90
CA ARG A 56 11.10 -4.03 -4.31
C ARG A 56 10.60 -5.40 -4.76
N SER A 57 11.33 -6.46 -4.45
CA SER A 57 10.97 -7.82 -4.84
C SER A 57 9.70 -8.28 -4.13
N LEU A 58 9.49 -7.84 -2.89
CA LEU A 58 8.26 -8.13 -2.14
C LEU A 58 7.04 -7.45 -2.78
N ILE A 59 7.16 -6.16 -3.10
CA ILE A 59 6.11 -5.36 -3.75
C ILE A 59 5.77 -5.91 -5.14
N ALA A 60 6.78 -6.34 -5.93
CA ALA A 60 6.58 -6.88 -7.27
C ALA A 60 5.75 -8.17 -7.32
N GLN A 61 5.69 -8.93 -6.22
CA GLN A 61 4.90 -10.15 -6.11
C GLN A 61 3.45 -9.89 -5.70
N ALA A 62 3.14 -8.68 -5.20
CA ALA A 62 1.87 -8.37 -4.57
C ALA A 62 0.74 -8.19 -5.59
N ASP A 63 -0.41 -8.79 -5.29
CA ASP A 63 -1.68 -8.41 -5.94
C ASP A 63 -2.10 -7.00 -5.52
N ILE A 64 -1.88 -6.67 -4.25
CA ILE A 64 -2.26 -5.39 -3.64
C ILE A 64 -1.11 -4.82 -2.82
N VAL A 65 -0.80 -3.54 -3.03
CA VAL A 65 0.17 -2.80 -2.23
C VAL A 65 -0.55 -1.68 -1.50
N ALA A 66 -0.59 -1.74 -0.17
CA ALA A 66 -1.16 -0.69 0.67
C ALA A 66 -0.05 0.17 1.28
N LEU A 67 -0.09 1.47 1.01
CA LEU A 67 0.92 2.43 1.45
C LEU A 67 0.39 3.18 2.66
N ALA A 68 1.03 2.98 3.81
CA ALA A 68 0.69 3.54 5.10
C ALA A 68 1.95 3.90 5.90
N ALA A 69 3.01 4.32 5.20
CA ALA A 69 4.31 4.62 5.75
C ALA A 69 4.40 6.06 6.27
N GLY A 70 3.61 6.99 5.71
CA GLY A 70 3.70 8.42 6.00
C GLY A 70 5.07 8.98 5.60
N SER A 71 5.63 8.45 4.50
CA SER A 71 6.95 8.79 4.00
C SER A 71 6.89 8.76 2.48
N SER A 72 6.90 9.94 1.87
CA SER A 72 6.97 10.09 0.43
C SER A 72 8.23 9.41 -0.13
N GLY A 73 8.10 8.80 -1.30
CA GLY A 73 9.22 8.22 -2.06
C GLY A 73 9.73 6.85 -1.61
N MET A 74 9.17 6.26 -0.54
CA MET A 74 9.57 4.90 -0.11
C MET A 74 9.15 3.81 -1.12
N VAL A 75 8.05 4.04 -1.83
CA VAL A 75 7.59 3.18 -2.93
C VAL A 75 7.51 4.01 -4.20
N THR A 76 8.22 3.58 -5.23
CA THR A 76 8.28 4.27 -6.53
C THR A 76 7.48 3.51 -7.59
N PRO A 77 6.98 4.16 -8.65
CA PRO A 77 6.24 3.49 -9.72
C PRO A 77 6.93 2.25 -10.32
N GLN A 78 8.26 2.26 -10.42
CA GLN A 78 9.05 1.16 -10.98
C GLN A 78 9.13 -0.09 -10.07
N MET A 79 8.56 -0.02 -8.86
CA MET A 79 8.43 -1.14 -7.93
C MET A 79 7.10 -1.87 -8.10
N ILE A 80 6.13 -1.27 -8.80
CA ILE A 80 4.74 -1.76 -8.88
C ILE A 80 4.51 -2.43 -10.24
N SER A 81 3.88 -3.60 -10.23
CA SER A 81 3.47 -4.28 -11.47
C SER A 81 2.21 -3.65 -12.06
N ASP A 82 2.05 -3.75 -13.38
CA ASP A 82 0.89 -3.22 -14.09
C ASP A 82 -0.45 -3.83 -13.68
N SER A 83 -0.41 -5.03 -13.08
CA SER A 83 -1.56 -5.77 -12.56
C SER A 83 -1.81 -5.54 -11.07
N THR A 84 -0.91 -4.83 -10.38
CA THR A 84 -1.01 -4.59 -8.94
C THR A 84 -1.99 -3.45 -8.65
N VAL A 85 -2.88 -3.67 -7.67
CA VAL A 85 -3.75 -2.62 -7.12
C VAL A 85 -2.97 -1.85 -6.06
N VAL A 86 -2.99 -0.53 -6.15
CA VAL A 86 -2.29 0.34 -5.19
C VAL A 86 -3.30 1.08 -4.35
N LEU A 87 -3.25 0.85 -3.03
CA LEU A 87 -4.06 1.54 -2.05
C LEU A 87 -3.20 2.59 -1.34
N ASN A 88 -3.44 3.86 -1.61
CA ASN A 88 -2.71 4.96 -1.00
C ASN A 88 -3.44 5.47 0.24
N VAL A 89 -3.00 5.05 1.43
CA VAL A 89 -3.65 5.37 2.72
C VAL A 89 -2.87 6.43 3.50
N GLY A 90 -1.55 6.49 3.31
CA GLY A 90 -0.69 7.48 3.94
C GLY A 90 -0.85 8.86 3.33
N THR A 91 -1.03 9.85 4.19
CA THR A 91 -0.94 11.28 3.84
C THR A 91 0.23 11.88 4.60
N THR A 92 1.21 12.38 3.86
CA THR A 92 2.37 13.10 4.37
C THR A 92 2.13 14.59 4.15
N PHE A 93 2.29 15.41 5.19
CA PHE A 93 2.22 16.87 5.03
C PHE A 93 3.61 17.39 4.71
N GLU A 94 3.78 18.03 3.54
CA GLU A 94 5.06 18.57 3.14
C GLU A 94 5.21 20.00 3.68
N PRO A 95 6.14 20.25 4.63
CA PRO A 95 6.20 21.52 5.36
C PRO A 95 6.59 22.71 4.48
N VAL A 96 7.32 22.47 3.38
CA VAL A 96 7.79 23.54 2.48
C VAL A 96 6.69 23.97 1.51
N SER A 97 6.03 23.02 0.83
CA SER A 97 4.93 23.35 -0.10
C SER A 97 3.61 23.62 0.61
N LYS A 98 3.46 23.18 1.87
CA LYS A 98 2.20 23.17 2.63
C LYS A 98 1.10 22.34 1.98
N GLU A 99 1.49 21.38 1.15
CA GLU A 99 0.58 20.49 0.44
C GLU A 99 0.51 19.12 1.13
N LEU A 100 -0.63 18.46 1.03
CA LEU A 100 -0.78 17.05 1.40
C LEU A 100 -0.32 16.19 0.23
N GLN A 101 0.66 15.33 0.48
CA GLN A 101 1.22 14.43 -0.52
C GLN A 101 1.03 12.99 -0.04
N GLY A 102 0.50 12.13 -0.92
CA GLY A 102 0.37 10.71 -0.61
C GLY A 102 1.73 10.00 -0.54
N ASP A 103 1.76 8.78 0.00
CA ASP A 103 2.98 7.96 0.04
C ASP A 103 3.48 7.55 -1.37
N PHE A 104 2.63 7.71 -2.39
CA PHE A 104 2.92 7.46 -3.80
C PHE A 104 2.71 8.71 -4.65
N SER A 105 3.69 9.04 -5.50
CA SER A 105 3.55 10.07 -6.53
C SER A 105 3.55 9.43 -7.91
N TYR A 106 2.49 9.69 -8.69
CA TYR A 106 2.42 9.32 -10.10
C TYR A 106 2.96 10.49 -10.93
N CYS A 107 3.93 10.24 -11.82
CA CYS A 107 4.15 11.17 -12.93
C CYS A 107 3.14 10.80 -14.02
N SER A 108 2.21 11.72 -14.29
CA SER A 108 1.40 11.69 -15.51
C SER A 108 2.28 11.87 -16.74
#